data_AF-A0A972S8K0-F1
#
_entry.id   AF-A0A972S8K0-F1
#
_cell.length_a   1.000
_cell.length_b   1.000
_cell.length_c   1.000
_cell.angle_alpha   90.00
_cell.angle_beta   90.00
_cell.angle_gamma   90.00
#
_symmetry.space_group_name_H-M   'P 1'
#
loop_
_entity.id
_entity.type
_entity.pdbx_description
1 polymer ?
#
loop_
_entity_poly.entity_id
_entity_poly.type
_entity_poly.pdbx_seq_one_letter_code
_entity_poly.pdbx_strand_id
1 'polypeptide(L)' 'MKRKNMEAEKKELLSRKDEIIKELEILFKTNLKITDWDIPEADDRKAAEVLLEILQEGLEKIRKDVEAGKYDNY' A
#
# COMPACT_ATOMS: atom_id res chain seq x y z
N MET A 1 -2.46 -28.27 -14.83
CA MET A 1 -3.49 -27.65 -13.97
C MET A 1 -2.95 -26.47 -13.17
N LYS A 2 -1.87 -26.60 -12.38
CA LYS A 2 -1.30 -25.51 -11.56
C LYS A 2 -1.03 -24.15 -12.27
N ARG A 3 -0.51 -24.15 -13.51
CA ARG A 3 -0.24 -22.91 -14.26
C ARG A 3 -1.51 -22.12 -14.65
N LYS A 4 -2.62 -22.81 -14.88
CA LYS A 4 -3.90 -22.20 -15.29
C LYS A 4 -4.58 -21.47 -14.13
N ASN A 5 -4.33 -21.91 -12.90
CA ASN A 5 -4.85 -21.28 -11.68
C ASN A 5 -4.12 -19.96 -11.38
N MET A 6 -2.78 -19.94 -11.47
CA MET A 6 -1.98 -18.73 -11.26
C MET A 6 -2.29 -17.61 -12.27
N GLU A 7 -2.57 -17.97 -13.53
CA GLU A 7 -3.01 -17.01 -14.54
C GLU A 7 -4.40 -16.42 -14.25
N ALA A 8 -5.33 -17.25 -13.74
CA ALA A 8 -6.66 -16.81 -13.35
C ALA A 8 -6.61 -15.90 -12.11
N GLU A 9 -5.84 -16.27 -11.08
CA GLU A 9 -5.60 -15.48 -9.87
C GLU A 9 -4.96 -14.12 -10.21
N LYS A 10 -3.95 -14.10 -11.09
CA LYS A 10 -3.34 -12.85 -11.56
C LYS A 10 -4.36 -11.97 -12.29
N LYS A 11 -5.24 -12.56 -13.11
CA LYS A 11 -6.27 -11.80 -13.84
C LYS A 11 -7.31 -11.20 -12.89
N GLU A 12 -7.71 -11.93 -11.86
CA GLU A 12 -8.60 -11.47 -10.80
C GLU A 12 -7.98 -10.29 -10.02
N LEU A 13 -6.70 -10.39 -9.63
CA LEU A 13 -6.01 -9.30 -8.93
C LEU A 13 -5.85 -8.07 -9.82
N LEU A 14 -5.55 -8.26 -11.11
CA LEU A 14 -5.43 -7.15 -12.06
C LEU A 14 -6.76 -6.48 -12.36
N SER A 15 -7.89 -7.21 -12.32
CA SER A 15 -9.22 -6.60 -12.51
C SER A 15 -9.58 -5.65 -11.37
N ARG A 16 -9.01 -5.86 -10.18
CA ARG A 16 -9.18 -5.04 -8.98
C ARG A 16 -8.08 -3.99 -8.77
N LYS A 17 -7.16 -3.82 -9.73
CA LYS A 17 -6.00 -2.93 -9.59
C LYS A 17 -6.38 -1.51 -9.14
N ASP A 18 -7.41 -0.92 -9.77
CA ASP A 18 -7.80 0.46 -9.48
C ASP A 18 -8.41 0.60 -8.08
N GLU A 19 -9.11 -0.44 -7.60
CA GLU A 19 -9.63 -0.51 -6.23
C GLU A 19 -8.47 -0.57 -5.22
N ILE A 20 -7.48 -1.45 -5.46
CA ILE A 20 -6.29 -1.59 -4.62
C ILE A 20 -5.51 -0.27 -4.53
N ILE A 21 -5.32 0.43 -5.66
CA ILE A 21 -4.64 1.73 -5.68
C ILE A 21 -5.45 2.77 -4.91
N LYS A 22 -6.78 2.78 -5.06
CA LYS A 22 -7.65 3.71 -4.33
C LYS A 22 -7.59 3.47 -2.82
N GLU A 23 -7.53 2.22 -2.37
CA GLU A 23 -7.38 1.89 -0.96
C GLU A 23 -6.05 2.41 -0.39
N LEU A 24 -4.95 2.30 -1.16
CA LEU A 24 -3.67 2.88 -0.78
C LEU A 24 -3.74 4.42 -0.71
N GLU A 25 -4.43 5.08 -1.65
CA GLU A 25 -4.64 6.53 -1.58
C GLU A 25 -5.48 6.94 -0.36
N ILE A 26 -6.49 6.15 0.02
CA ILE A 26 -7.31 6.41 1.20
C ILE A 26 -6.46 6.32 2.46
N LEU A 27 -5.58 5.32 2.56
CA LEU A 27 -4.63 5.18 3.66
C LEU A 27 -3.73 6.42 3.76
N PHE A 28 -3.15 6.86 2.65
CA PHE A 28 -2.34 8.07 2.60
C PHE A 28 -3.11 9.32 3.05
N LYS A 29 -4.27 9.60 2.42
CA LYS A 29 -5.09 10.79 2.71
C LYS A 29 -5.60 10.83 4.15
N THR A 30 -5.93 9.67 4.72
CA THR A 30 -6.40 9.58 6.11
C THR A 30 -5.30 9.97 7.10
N ASN A 31 -4.06 9.54 6.85
CA ASN A 31 -2.92 9.87 7.73
C ASN A 31 -2.43 11.31 7.54
N LEU A 32 -2.45 11.84 6.31
CA LEU A 32 -2.10 13.25 6.06
C LEU A 32 -3.07 14.23 6.75
N LYS A 33 -4.36 13.91 6.81
CA LYS A 33 -5.34 14.76 7.52
C LYS A 33 -5.13 14.83 9.02
N ILE A 34 -4.48 13.83 9.63
CA ILE A 34 -4.19 13.84 11.07
C ILE A 34 -3.09 14.87 11.36
N THR A 35 -2.09 15.00 10.48
CA THR A 35 -1.00 15.98 10.68
C THR A 35 -1.48 17.43 10.59
N ASP A 36 -2.49 17.71 9.75
CA ASP A 36 -3.07 19.06 9.61
C ASP A 36 -3.86 19.49 10.87
N TRP A 37 -4.37 18.53 11.65
CA TRP A 37 -5.13 18.83 12.88
C TRP A 37 -4.20 19.23 14.03
N ASP A 38 -2.98 18.69 14.07
CA ASP A 38 -2.07 18.80 15.21
C ASP A 38 -0.97 19.87 15.04
N ILE A 39 -0.77 20.44 13.84
CA ILE A 39 0.31 21.41 13.56
C ILE A 39 -0.22 22.62 12.75
N PRO A 40 -0.39 23.81 13.38
CA PRO A 40 -0.96 25.00 12.75
C PRO A 40 -0.16 25.57 11.55
N GLU A 41 1.14 25.32 11.48
CA GLU A 41 2.02 25.75 10.37
C GLU A 41 2.60 24.55 9.56
N ALA A 42 1.86 23.44 9.45
CA ALA A 42 2.32 22.28 8.70
C ALA A 42 2.63 22.66 7.23
N ASP A 43 3.80 22.23 6.75
CA ASP A 43 4.12 22.23 5.32
C ASP A 43 3.54 20.95 4.74
N ASP A 44 2.33 21.03 4.18
CA ASP A 44 1.56 19.90 3.64
C ASP A 44 2.40 19.03 2.70
N ARG A 45 3.30 19.66 1.94
CA ARG A 45 4.18 18.95 1.01
C ARG A 45 5.22 18.11 1.76
N LYS A 46 5.86 18.64 2.80
CA LYS A 46 6.82 17.88 3.60
C LYS A 46 6.14 16.75 4.36
N ALA A 47 4.94 17.00 4.92
CA ALA A 47 4.16 15.97 5.58
C ALA A 47 3.80 14.83 4.60
N ALA A 48 3.39 15.18 3.38
CA ALA A 48 3.15 14.22 2.30
C ALA A 48 4.41 13.42 1.92
N GLU A 49 5.57 14.07 1.77
CA GLU A 49 6.85 13.42 1.45
C GLU A 49 7.26 12.41 2.53
N VAL A 50 7.22 12.80 3.82
CA VAL A 50 7.52 11.90 4.94
C VAL A 50 6.53 10.73 5.01
N LEU A 51 5.24 10.99 4.80
CA LEU A 51 4.23 9.92 4.82
C LEU A 51 4.43 8.93 3.67
N LEU A 52 4.87 9.40 2.49
CA LEU A 52 5.23 8.51 1.38
C LEU A 52 6.42 7.61 1.74
N GLU A 53 7.44 8.14 2.42
CA GLU A 53 8.58 7.34 2.90
C GLU A 53 8.12 6.23 3.86
N ILE A 54 7.26 6.55 4.83
CA ILE A 54 6.69 5.56 5.77
C ILE A 54 5.91 4.46 5.04
N LEU A 55 5.07 4.83 4.06
CA LEU A 55 4.33 3.85 3.27
C LEU A 55 5.25 2.96 2.44
N GLN A 56 6.33 3.52 1.88
CA GLN A 56 7.33 2.75 1.14
C GLN A 56 8.07 1.75 2.05
N GLU A 57 8.46 2.15 3.25
CA GLU A 57 9.06 1.24 4.24
C GLU A 57 8.13 0.07 4.59
N GLY A 58 6.83 0.36 4.79
CA GLY A 58 5.81 -0.64 5.04
C GLY A 58 5.65 -1.63 3.87
N LEU A 59 5.58 -1.12 2.64
CA LEU A 59 5.53 -1.94 1.43
C LEU A 59 6.77 -2.83 1.27
N GLU A 60 7.95 -2.30 1.59
CA GLU A 60 9.20 -3.06 1.51
C GLU A 60 9.26 -4.18 2.56
N LYS A 61 8.72 -3.94 3.75
CA LYS A 61 8.56 -5.01 4.75
C LYS A 61 7.63 -6.13 4.25
N ILE A 62 6.50 -5.77 3.65
CA ILE A 62 5.56 -6.74 3.08
C ILE A 62 6.24 -7.53 1.95
N ARG A 63 7.01 -6.86 1.08
CA ARG A 63 7.79 -7.53 0.03
C ARG A 63 8.72 -8.60 0.62
N LYS A 64 9.51 -8.24 1.63
CA LYS A 64 10.42 -9.18 2.32
C LYS A 64 9.66 -10.35 2.95
N ASP A 65 8.49 -10.09 3.51
CA ASP A 65 7.64 -11.13 4.10
C ASP A 65 7.09 -12.10 3.03
N VAL A 66 6.74 -11.61 1.83
CA VAL A 66 6.39 -12.44 0.66
C VAL A 66 7.58 -13.28 0.19
N GLU A 67 8.75 -12.66 0.02
CA GLU A 67 9.97 -13.36 -0.39
C GLU A 67 10.41 -14.44 0.61
N ALA A 68 10.11 -14.23 1.90
CA ALA A 68 10.35 -15.19 2.96
C ALA A 68 9.28 -16.30 3.05
N GLY A 69 8.27 -16.30 2.18
CA GLY A 69 7.21 -17.31 2.15
C GLY A 69 6.19 -17.21 3.30
N LYS A 70 6.12 -16.07 4.01
CA LYS A 70 5.19 -15.93 5.15
C LYS A 70 3.72 -16.04 4.76
N TYR A 71 3.40 -15.86 3.48
CA TYR A 71 2.04 -15.90 2.95
C TYR A 71 1.73 -17.15 2.12
N ASP A 72 2.62 -18.14 2.07
CA ASP A 72 2.45 -19.35 1.25
C ASP A 72 1.21 -20.20 1.63
N ASN A 73 0.64 -19.95 2.81
CA ASN A 73 -0.53 -20.66 3.35
C ASN A 73 -1.66 -19.71 3.79
N TYR A 74 -1.71 -18.49 3.25
CA TYR A 74 -2.70 -17.47 3.61
C TYR A 74 -4.02 -17.65 2.84
#